data_AF-A0A2S7CZ73-F1
#
_entry.id   AF-A0A2S7CZ73-F1
#
_cell.length_a   1.000
_cell.length_b   1.000
_cell.length_c   1.000
_cell.angle_alpha   90.00
_cell.angle_beta   90.00
_cell.angle_gamma   90.00
#
_symmetry.space_group_name_H-M   'P 1'
#
loop_
_entity.id
_entity.type
_entity.pdbx_description
1 polymer ?
#
loop_
_entity_poly.entity_id
_entity_poly.type
_entity_poly.pdbx_seq_one_letter_code
_entity_poly.pdbx_strand_id
1 'polypeptide(L)'
;MSLDVVVVMDPIASIKIAKDTTFAMLLEAQRRGHRLHYVRPGGLSLREGRAVAQVAPLNVRDDKNDWFTLGAFAELAFGPGQVVLMRKDPPVDAEFVYDTQVLSVAQRAGAQIVNDPQGLRDYNEKLAALLFPQCCPPTLVSRDAAALKAFVLEHGQAVLKPLDGMGGRSIFRSGTGDPNLNVILETLTDGNRRLTLAQRFIPDISAGDKRILLVDGVPVDYCLARIPQGDEFRGNLAAGGRGEGRPLSERDRWIAAQVGPEMRRRGMRFVGLDVIGDYLTEVNVTSPTCVRELDAQFGLNIAGLLFDAIEAGAAQ
;
A
#
# COMPACT_ATOMS: atom_id res chain seq x y z
N MET A 1 15.60 -22.16 7.48
CA MET A 1 16.75 -21.44 8.10
C MET A 1 16.21 -20.19 8.77
N SER A 2 16.83 -19.70 9.85
CA SER A 2 16.43 -18.43 10.45
C SER A 2 16.88 -17.27 9.57
N LEU A 3 15.95 -16.41 9.15
CA LEU A 3 16.21 -15.17 8.43
C LEU A 3 16.49 -14.01 9.40
N ASP A 4 17.13 -12.96 8.90
CA ASP A 4 17.20 -11.65 9.54
C ASP A 4 16.16 -10.72 8.89
N VAL A 5 15.04 -10.49 9.56
CA VAL A 5 13.97 -9.61 9.08
C VAL A 5 14.25 -8.19 9.52
N VAL A 6 14.59 -7.34 8.56
CA VAL A 6 14.87 -5.92 8.74
C VAL A 6 13.62 -5.13 8.35
N VAL A 7 13.05 -4.34 9.25
CA VAL A 7 11.85 -3.55 8.98
C VAL A 7 12.19 -2.07 8.84
N VAL A 8 11.78 -1.49 7.71
CA VAL A 8 11.79 -0.05 7.46
C VAL A 8 10.35 0.41 7.59
N MET A 9 10.01 1.14 8.65
CA MET A 9 8.65 1.58 8.93
C MET A 9 8.63 2.93 9.64
N ASP A 10 7.45 3.55 9.71
CA ASP A 10 7.19 4.66 10.62
C ASP A 10 7.45 4.26 12.09
N PRO A 11 7.63 5.23 13.01
CA PRO A 11 7.99 4.93 14.40
C PRO A 11 7.08 3.88 15.05
N ILE A 12 7.66 2.72 15.39
CA ILE A 12 6.94 1.58 16.00
C ILE A 12 6.25 1.97 17.32
N ALA A 13 6.74 3.00 18.00
CA ALA A 13 6.14 3.56 19.22
C ALA A 13 4.79 4.28 18.99
N SER A 14 4.43 4.61 17.75
CA SER A 14 3.20 5.36 17.42
C SER A 14 2.10 4.53 16.78
N ILE A 15 2.35 3.24 16.55
CA ILE A 15 1.39 2.39 15.82
C ILE A 15 0.19 2.02 16.68
N LYS A 16 -0.90 1.61 16.02
CA LYS A 16 -2.05 0.98 16.67
C LYS A 16 -2.00 -0.52 16.38
N ILE A 17 -1.47 -1.31 17.30
CA ILE A 17 -1.20 -2.76 17.09
C ILE A 17 -2.40 -3.56 16.59
N ALA A 18 -3.62 -3.17 16.99
CA ALA A 18 -4.87 -3.81 16.58
C ALA A 18 -5.22 -3.61 15.09
N LYS A 19 -4.54 -2.69 14.39
CA LYS A 19 -4.76 -2.37 12.97
C LYS A 19 -3.48 -2.45 12.13
N ASP A 20 -2.34 -2.57 12.78
CA ASP A 20 -1.04 -2.45 12.14
C ASP A 20 -0.63 -3.78 11.48
N THR A 21 -0.56 -3.74 10.14
CA THR A 21 -0.20 -4.90 9.33
C THR A 21 1.29 -5.21 9.41
N THR A 22 2.15 -4.20 9.53
CA THR A 22 3.58 -4.39 9.74
C THR A 22 3.84 -5.13 11.06
N PHE A 23 3.10 -4.79 12.11
CA PHE A 23 3.17 -5.46 13.40
C PHE A 23 2.68 -6.91 13.34
N ALA A 24 1.63 -7.20 12.56
CA ALA A 24 1.22 -8.58 12.30
C ALA A 24 2.35 -9.40 11.64
N MET A 25 3.05 -8.83 10.67
CA MET A 25 4.22 -9.44 10.02
C MET A 25 5.35 -9.70 11.02
N LEU A 26 5.64 -8.74 11.91
CA LEU A 26 6.69 -8.87 12.91
C LEU A 26 6.39 -9.97 13.94
N LEU A 27 5.13 -10.07 14.41
CA LEU A 27 4.72 -11.16 15.30
C LEU A 27 4.90 -12.52 14.64
N GLU A 28 4.48 -12.66 13.38
CA GLU A 28 4.62 -13.91 12.63
C GLU A 28 6.09 -14.27 12.41
N ALA A 29 6.91 -13.31 11.99
CA ALA A 29 8.35 -13.51 11.83
C ALA A 29 9.01 -14.01 13.13
N GLN A 30 8.68 -13.39 14.27
CA GLN A 30 9.18 -13.81 15.57
C GLN A 30 8.67 -15.21 15.96
N ARG A 31 7.41 -15.51 15.67
CA ARG A 31 6.81 -16.84 15.92
C ARG A 31 7.52 -17.95 15.13
N ARG A 32 8.02 -17.64 13.93
CA ARG A 32 8.85 -18.54 13.11
C ARG A 32 10.32 -18.63 13.55
N GLY A 33 10.71 -17.88 14.57
CA GLY A 33 12.08 -17.85 15.10
C GLY A 33 13.05 -17.03 14.26
N HIS A 34 12.57 -16.12 13.41
CA HIS A 34 13.43 -15.16 12.72
C HIS A 34 13.92 -14.07 13.69
N ARG A 35 15.08 -13.49 13.38
CA ARG A 35 15.62 -12.34 14.13
C ARG A 35 15.06 -11.06 13.54
N LEU A 36 14.55 -10.16 14.38
CA LEU A 36 14.00 -8.89 13.92
C LEU A 36 14.98 -7.75 14.15
N HIS A 37 15.09 -6.86 13.17
CA HIS A 37 15.90 -5.65 13.20
C HIS A 37 15.05 -4.46 12.80
N TYR A 38 14.91 -3.48 13.70
CA TYR A 38 14.21 -2.24 13.43
C TYR A 38 15.18 -1.19 12.89
N VAL A 39 14.90 -0.65 11.70
CA VAL A 39 15.68 0.45 11.13
C VAL A 39 15.26 1.76 11.80
N ARG A 40 16.24 2.53 12.29
CA ARG A 40 15.98 3.89 12.79
C ARG A 40 15.33 4.71 11.66
N PRO A 41 14.30 5.53 11.91
CA PRO A 41 13.79 6.46 10.89
C PRO A 41 14.92 7.31 10.30
N GLY A 42 15.03 7.36 8.96
CA GLY A 42 16.15 8.01 8.27
C GLY A 42 17.51 7.30 8.41
N GLY A 43 17.51 6.04 8.86
CA GLY A 43 18.70 5.26 9.16
C GLY A 43 19.30 4.50 7.98
N LEU A 44 18.65 4.51 6.81
CA LEU A 44 19.18 3.94 5.56
C LEU A 44 20.25 4.87 4.99
N SER A 45 21.35 4.31 4.50
CA SER A 45 22.41 5.11 3.87
C SER A 45 23.29 4.30 2.92
N LEU A 46 24.05 5.02 2.10
CA LEU A 46 25.14 4.46 1.32
C LEU A 46 26.47 4.87 1.92
N ARG A 47 27.32 3.87 2.17
CA ARG A 47 28.70 4.06 2.63
C ARG A 47 29.63 3.42 1.62
N GLU A 48 30.35 4.27 0.88
CA GLU A 48 31.33 3.81 -0.13
C GLU A 48 30.73 2.80 -1.13
N GLY A 49 29.51 3.06 -1.60
CA GLY A 49 28.79 2.19 -2.54
C GLY A 49 28.10 0.97 -1.93
N ARG A 50 28.18 0.78 -0.60
CA ARG A 50 27.46 -0.28 0.12
C ARG A 50 26.22 0.27 0.81
N ALA A 51 25.11 -0.45 0.71
CA ALA A 51 23.93 -0.14 1.51
C ALA A 51 24.15 -0.58 2.96
N VAL A 52 23.93 0.35 3.88
CA VAL A 52 23.98 0.11 5.33
C VAL A 52 22.77 0.75 6.01
N ALA A 53 22.44 0.27 7.20
CA ALA A 53 21.38 0.81 8.04
C ALA A 53 21.79 0.94 9.50
N GLN A 54 21.29 1.95 10.20
CA GLN A 54 21.30 1.98 11.66
C GLN A 54 20.11 1.18 12.19
N VAL A 55 20.38 0.00 12.76
CA VAL A 55 19.34 -0.94 13.21
C VAL A 55 19.46 -1.26 14.70
N ALA A 56 18.34 -1.60 15.34
CA ALA A 56 18.32 -2.16 16.68
C ALA A 56 17.64 -3.55 16.65
N PRO A 57 18.14 -4.54 17.41
CA PRO A 57 17.40 -5.78 17.63
C PRO A 57 16.01 -5.46 18.19
N LEU A 58 14.99 -6.12 17.64
CA LEU A 58 13.60 -5.89 17.98
C LEU A 58 12.98 -7.16 18.57
N ASN A 59 12.25 -7.01 19.66
CA ASN A 59 11.29 -8.01 20.12
C ASN A 59 9.90 -7.38 20.14
N VAL A 60 8.88 -8.12 19.70
CA VAL A 60 7.49 -7.68 19.66
C VAL A 60 6.58 -8.60 20.48
N ARG A 61 5.51 -8.05 21.05
CA ARG A 61 4.54 -8.77 21.88
C ARG A 61 3.15 -8.23 21.60
N ASP A 62 2.14 -9.07 21.49
CA ASP A 62 0.76 -8.60 21.29
C ASP A 62 0.15 -8.09 22.62
N ASP A 63 0.76 -7.04 23.17
CA ASP A 63 0.38 -6.35 24.41
C ASP A 63 0.27 -4.84 24.13
N LYS A 64 -0.94 -4.29 24.32
CA LYS A 64 -1.25 -2.88 24.10
C LYS A 64 -0.46 -1.89 24.97
N ASN A 65 0.23 -2.34 26.02
CA ASN A 65 1.01 -1.50 26.92
C ASN A 65 2.53 -1.68 26.73
N ASP A 66 2.96 -2.78 26.13
CA ASP A 66 4.38 -3.13 25.95
C ASP A 66 4.58 -3.96 24.67
N TRP A 67 4.23 -3.36 23.53
CA TRP A 67 4.21 -4.10 22.26
C TRP A 67 5.59 -4.30 21.63
N PHE A 68 6.63 -3.61 22.10
CA PHE A 68 7.97 -3.72 21.54
C PHE A 68 9.09 -3.38 22.51
N THR A 69 10.26 -3.99 22.31
CA THR A 69 11.53 -3.57 22.94
C THR A 69 12.60 -3.45 21.87
N LEU A 70 13.38 -2.37 21.93
CA LEU A 70 14.56 -2.16 21.09
C LEU A 70 15.84 -2.35 21.90
N GLY A 71 16.81 -3.03 21.31
CA GLY A 71 18.19 -3.06 21.78
C GLY A 71 18.96 -1.77 21.44
N ALA A 72 20.27 -1.81 21.64
CA ALA A 72 21.15 -0.73 21.19
C ALA A 72 21.23 -0.69 19.66
N PHE A 73 21.25 0.52 19.10
CA PHE A 73 21.45 0.70 17.67
C PHE A 73 22.90 0.41 17.27
N ALA A 74 23.06 -0.29 16.15
CA ALA A 74 24.34 -0.57 15.51
C ALA A 74 24.21 -0.47 13.99
N GLU A 75 25.34 -0.34 13.30
CA GLU A 75 25.37 -0.38 11.84
C GLU A 75 25.22 -1.83 11.34
N LEU A 76 24.32 -2.04 10.39
CA LEU A 76 24.12 -3.28 9.65
C LEU A 76 24.46 -3.05 8.18
N ALA A 77 25.35 -3.85 7.61
CA ALA A 77 25.54 -3.90 6.16
C ALA A 77 24.55 -4.89 5.54
N PHE A 78 23.90 -4.50 4.44
CA PHE A 78 22.94 -5.36 3.78
C PHE A 78 23.60 -6.50 2.99
N GLY A 79 22.99 -7.68 2.97
CA GLY A 79 23.52 -8.87 2.29
C GLY A 79 22.61 -10.11 2.34
N PRO A 80 23.14 -11.29 1.96
CA PRO A 80 22.37 -12.54 1.91
C PRO A 80 21.80 -12.95 3.28
N GLY A 81 20.66 -13.63 3.28
CA GLY A 81 19.97 -14.10 4.50
C GLY A 81 19.13 -13.03 5.20
N GLN A 82 19.14 -11.80 4.70
CA GLN A 82 18.30 -10.70 5.19
C GLN A 82 17.07 -10.52 4.30
N VAL A 83 15.93 -10.26 4.95
CA VAL A 83 14.68 -9.86 4.31
C VAL A 83 14.33 -8.47 4.79
N VAL A 84 14.22 -7.51 3.87
CA VAL A 84 13.85 -6.14 4.20
C VAL A 84 12.39 -5.90 3.88
N LEU A 85 11.58 -5.67 4.91
CA LEU A 85 10.19 -5.24 4.76
C LEU A 85 10.17 -3.71 4.65
N MET A 86 9.98 -3.20 3.42
CA MET A 86 9.77 -1.77 3.18
C MET A 86 8.30 -1.43 3.44
N ARG A 87 8.03 -0.93 4.64
CA ARG A 87 6.70 -0.73 5.22
C ARG A 87 6.49 0.71 5.70
N LYS A 88 7.27 1.65 5.17
CA LYS A 88 7.07 3.08 5.35
C LYS A 88 5.75 3.48 4.70
N ASP A 89 4.90 4.19 5.43
CA ASP A 89 3.66 4.72 4.86
C ASP A 89 3.95 5.85 3.87
N PRO A 90 3.13 6.01 2.81
CA PRO A 90 3.18 7.18 1.94
C PRO A 90 3.08 8.53 2.70
N PRO A 91 3.38 9.67 2.06
CA PRO A 91 3.51 9.88 0.62
C PRO A 91 4.76 9.23 0.01
N VAL A 92 4.68 8.90 -1.28
CA VAL A 92 5.87 8.54 -2.08
C VAL A 92 6.53 9.84 -2.52
N ASP A 93 7.30 10.44 -1.61
CA ASP A 93 8.05 11.67 -1.83
C ASP A 93 9.49 11.39 -2.28
N ALA A 94 10.31 12.44 -2.36
CA ALA A 94 11.72 12.31 -2.76
C ALA A 94 12.51 11.38 -1.82
N GLU A 95 12.27 11.47 -0.51
CA GLU A 95 12.98 10.65 0.48
C GLU A 95 12.58 9.18 0.37
N PHE A 96 11.29 8.87 0.17
CA PHE A 96 10.84 7.51 -0.13
C PHE A 96 11.57 6.96 -1.38
N VAL A 97 11.67 7.76 -2.44
CA VAL A 97 12.38 7.37 -3.67
C VAL A 97 13.87 7.13 -3.39
N TYR A 98 14.54 7.98 -2.62
CA TYR A 98 15.95 7.79 -2.26
C TYR A 98 16.15 6.53 -1.42
N ASP A 99 15.27 6.26 -0.46
CA ASP A 99 15.28 5.01 0.32
C ASP A 99 15.21 3.79 -0.60
N THR A 100 14.33 3.81 -1.62
CA THR A 100 14.28 2.70 -2.59
C THR A 100 15.58 2.55 -3.39
N GLN A 101 16.33 3.62 -3.64
CA GLN A 101 17.62 3.55 -4.34
C GLN A 101 18.69 2.91 -3.47
N VAL A 102 18.71 3.23 -2.16
CA VAL A 102 19.55 2.53 -1.17
C VAL A 102 19.18 1.05 -1.10
N LEU A 103 17.88 0.74 -1.03
CA LEU A 103 17.39 -0.64 -1.01
C LEU A 103 17.68 -1.39 -2.32
N SER A 104 17.78 -0.71 -3.45
CA SER A 104 18.23 -1.33 -4.72
C SER A 104 19.70 -1.77 -4.64
N VAL A 105 20.55 -1.02 -3.91
CA VAL A 105 21.94 -1.43 -3.64
C VAL A 105 21.96 -2.61 -2.66
N ALA A 106 21.12 -2.60 -1.62
CA ALA A 106 20.95 -3.72 -0.69
C ALA A 106 20.51 -5.01 -1.42
N GLN A 107 19.56 -4.88 -2.35
CA GLN A 107 19.08 -5.99 -3.17
C GLN A 107 20.20 -6.60 -4.03
N ARG A 108 21.02 -5.76 -4.68
CA ARG A 108 22.19 -6.23 -5.44
C ARG A 108 23.26 -6.89 -4.57
N ALA A 109 23.33 -6.53 -3.29
CA ALA A 109 24.21 -7.18 -2.31
C ALA A 109 23.64 -8.54 -1.81
N GLY A 110 22.43 -8.92 -2.22
CA GLY A 110 21.82 -10.22 -1.92
C GLY A 110 20.72 -10.19 -0.86
N ALA A 111 20.34 -9.02 -0.34
CA ALA A 111 19.17 -8.90 0.53
C ALA A 111 17.87 -9.04 -0.27
N GLN A 112 16.88 -9.72 0.30
CA GLN A 112 15.55 -9.82 -0.32
C GLN A 112 14.70 -8.64 0.13
N ILE A 113 14.26 -7.78 -0.78
CA ILE A 113 13.45 -6.60 -0.44
C ILE A 113 11.98 -6.88 -0.77
N VAL A 114 11.08 -6.56 0.17
CA VAL A 114 9.64 -6.75 0.04
C VAL A 114 8.95 -5.41 0.31
N ASN A 115 8.36 -4.75 -0.69
CA ASN A 115 8.33 -5.07 -2.13
C ASN A 115 9.61 -4.64 -2.87
N ASP A 116 9.76 -5.09 -4.13
CA ASP A 116 10.89 -4.71 -4.98
C ASP A 116 11.08 -3.19 -5.09
N PRO A 117 12.29 -2.65 -4.84
CA PRO A 117 12.51 -1.22 -4.77
C PRO A 117 12.38 -0.51 -6.12
N GLN A 118 12.64 -1.18 -7.24
CA GLN A 118 12.38 -0.60 -8.55
C GLN A 118 10.87 -0.54 -8.83
N GLY A 119 10.15 -1.62 -8.55
CA GLY A 119 8.69 -1.62 -8.68
C GLY A 119 8.02 -0.55 -7.82
N LEU A 120 8.50 -0.30 -6.61
CA LEU A 120 7.99 0.81 -5.78
C LEU A 120 8.15 2.20 -6.42
N ARG A 121 9.16 2.42 -7.28
CA ARG A 121 9.32 3.66 -8.04
C ARG A 121 8.47 3.70 -9.29
N ASP A 122 8.33 2.56 -9.97
CA ASP A 122 7.63 2.44 -11.24
C ASP A 122 6.09 2.45 -11.04
N TYR A 123 5.60 1.94 -9.90
CA TYR A 123 4.17 1.77 -9.61
C TYR A 123 3.65 2.83 -8.64
N ASN A 124 3.20 3.96 -9.18
CA ASN A 124 2.35 4.88 -8.43
C ASN A 124 0.97 4.24 -8.20
N GLU A 125 0.45 4.30 -6.97
CA GLU A 125 -0.73 3.53 -6.56
C GLU A 125 -2.01 3.83 -7.37
N LYS A 126 -2.10 5.02 -7.97
CA LYS A 126 -3.22 5.41 -8.83
C LYS A 126 -2.96 5.10 -10.30
N LEU A 127 -1.76 5.38 -10.81
CA LEU A 127 -1.41 5.11 -12.21
C LEU A 127 -1.25 3.61 -12.48
N ALA A 128 -0.84 2.83 -11.49
CA ALA A 128 -0.68 1.38 -11.58
C ALA A 128 -1.99 0.67 -11.97
N ALA A 129 -3.14 1.15 -11.48
CA ALA A 129 -4.45 0.61 -11.86
C ALA A 129 -4.69 0.73 -13.38
N LEU A 130 -4.19 1.80 -14.01
CA LEU A 130 -4.38 2.07 -15.45
C LEU A 130 -3.55 1.18 -16.36
N LEU A 131 -2.68 0.32 -15.82
CA LEU A 131 -2.10 -0.81 -16.57
C LEU A 131 -3.17 -1.89 -16.88
N PHE A 132 -4.31 -1.83 -16.18
CA PHE A 132 -5.45 -2.73 -16.34
C PHE A 132 -6.72 -1.92 -16.64
N PRO A 133 -6.78 -1.19 -17.77
CA PRO A 133 -7.93 -0.33 -18.07
C PRO A 133 -9.25 -1.11 -18.15
N GLN A 134 -9.21 -2.41 -18.50
CA GLN A 134 -10.36 -3.31 -18.50
C GLN A 134 -10.96 -3.59 -17.10
N CYS A 135 -10.20 -3.30 -16.04
CA CYS A 135 -10.65 -3.42 -14.66
C CYS A 135 -11.14 -2.08 -14.08
N CYS A 136 -10.78 -0.96 -14.70
CA CYS A 136 -10.99 0.37 -14.16
C CYS A 136 -12.33 0.96 -14.63
N PRO A 137 -12.91 1.91 -13.87
CA PRO A 137 -13.95 2.76 -14.43
C PRO A 137 -13.31 3.74 -15.44
N PRO A 138 -14.10 4.43 -16.29
CA PRO A 138 -13.59 5.54 -17.10
C PRO A 138 -12.74 6.49 -16.25
N THR A 139 -11.51 6.75 -16.70
CA THR A 139 -10.50 7.52 -15.96
C THR A 139 -9.68 8.36 -16.93
N LEU A 140 -9.47 9.62 -16.58
CA LEU A 140 -8.57 10.55 -17.25
C LEU A 140 -7.50 11.00 -16.25
N VAL A 141 -6.24 11.03 -16.67
CA VAL A 141 -5.16 11.68 -15.93
C VAL A 141 -4.61 12.79 -16.80
N SER A 142 -4.67 14.03 -16.32
CA SER A 142 -4.21 15.18 -17.09
C SER A 142 -3.75 16.31 -16.17
N ARG A 143 -2.94 17.21 -16.72
CA ARG A 143 -2.68 18.53 -16.12
C ARG A 143 -3.60 19.60 -16.67
N ASP A 144 -4.28 19.32 -17.79
CA ASP A 144 -5.18 20.26 -18.44
C ASP A 144 -6.55 20.27 -17.74
N ALA A 145 -6.81 21.36 -17.01
CA ALA A 145 -8.09 21.58 -16.34
C ALA A 145 -9.29 21.59 -17.31
N ALA A 146 -9.11 22.01 -18.57
CA ALA A 146 -10.20 22.00 -19.55
C ALA A 146 -10.58 20.56 -19.94
N ALA A 147 -9.60 19.70 -20.20
CA ALA A 147 -9.82 18.28 -20.45
C ALA A 147 -10.48 17.57 -19.25
N LEU A 148 -10.01 17.85 -18.02
CA LEU A 148 -10.60 17.29 -16.81
C LEU A 148 -12.04 17.76 -16.61
N LYS A 149 -12.33 19.04 -16.87
CA LYS A 149 -13.70 19.58 -16.83
C LYS A 149 -14.59 18.93 -17.87
N ALA A 150 -14.12 18.77 -19.10
CA ALA A 150 -14.86 18.10 -20.16
C ALA A 150 -15.22 16.67 -19.77
N PHE A 151 -14.27 15.93 -19.19
CA PHE A 151 -14.49 14.58 -18.65
C PHE A 151 -15.59 14.55 -17.57
N VAL A 152 -15.58 15.51 -16.63
CA VAL A 152 -16.61 15.60 -15.58
C VAL A 152 -17.99 15.84 -16.20
N LEU A 153 -18.08 16.72 -17.21
CA LEU A 153 -19.33 17.01 -17.90
C LEU A 153 -19.85 15.81 -18.71
N GLU A 154 -18.95 15.07 -19.37
CA GLU A 154 -19.28 13.86 -20.13
C GLU A 154 -19.88 12.76 -19.23
N HIS A 155 -19.30 12.55 -18.05
CA HIS A 155 -19.70 11.48 -17.14
C HIS A 155 -20.72 11.90 -16.07
N GLY A 156 -21.07 13.19 -16.00
CA GLY A 156 -22.03 13.77 -15.06
C GLY A 156 -21.53 13.88 -13.62
N GLN A 157 -20.85 12.85 -13.09
CA GLN A 157 -20.22 12.85 -11.77
C GLN A 157 -18.85 12.16 -11.82
N ALA A 158 -17.87 12.76 -11.13
CA ALA A 158 -16.52 12.22 -11.04
C ALA A 158 -15.92 12.40 -9.66
N VAL A 159 -14.92 11.56 -9.39
CA VAL A 159 -13.97 11.71 -8.29
C VAL A 159 -12.69 12.32 -8.85
N LEU A 160 -12.24 13.42 -8.26
CA LEU A 160 -11.03 14.16 -8.60
C LEU A 160 -10.01 13.98 -7.47
N LYS A 161 -8.80 13.50 -7.79
CA LYS A 161 -7.77 13.21 -6.79
C LYS A 161 -6.35 13.50 -7.29
N PRO A 162 -5.43 13.93 -6.42
CA PRO A 162 -4.02 14.04 -6.75
C PRO A 162 -3.38 12.64 -6.86
N LEU A 163 -2.18 12.55 -7.44
CA LEU A 163 -1.48 11.27 -7.62
C LEU A 163 -0.66 10.82 -6.40
N ASP A 164 -0.27 11.75 -5.52
CA ASP A 164 0.67 11.56 -4.41
C ASP A 164 -0.01 11.40 -3.03
N GLY A 165 -1.32 11.64 -2.94
CA GLY A 165 -2.08 11.53 -1.70
C GLY A 165 -2.47 10.09 -1.34
N MET A 166 -2.50 9.78 -0.04
CA MET A 166 -3.03 8.52 0.51
C MET A 166 -4.18 8.78 1.49
N GLY A 167 -4.94 7.74 1.84
CA GLY A 167 -5.91 7.77 2.95
C GLY A 167 -7.06 8.76 2.77
N GLY A 168 -7.42 9.11 1.54
CA GLY A 168 -8.54 9.99 1.25
C GLY A 168 -8.22 11.49 1.22
N ARG A 169 -6.95 11.89 1.38
CA ARG A 169 -6.55 13.31 1.34
C ARG A 169 -6.77 13.90 -0.06
N SER A 170 -7.38 15.10 -0.10
CA SER A 170 -7.68 15.85 -1.33
C SER A 170 -8.45 15.06 -2.39
N ILE A 171 -9.35 14.18 -1.95
CA ILE A 171 -10.31 13.50 -2.83
C ILE A 171 -11.60 14.31 -2.84
N PHE A 172 -12.01 14.75 -4.03
CA PHE A 172 -13.23 15.52 -4.22
C PHE A 172 -14.22 14.72 -5.06
N ARG A 173 -15.49 14.72 -4.66
CA ARG A 173 -16.59 14.33 -5.54
C ARG A 173 -17.17 15.62 -6.13
N SER A 174 -17.26 15.69 -7.45
CA SER A 174 -17.84 16.83 -8.16
C SER A 174 -18.65 16.34 -9.37
N GLY A 175 -19.38 17.23 -10.03
CA GLY A 175 -20.25 16.88 -11.14
C GLY A 175 -20.74 18.08 -11.93
N THR A 176 -21.57 17.79 -12.93
CA THR A 176 -22.20 18.83 -13.77
C THR A 176 -23.02 19.79 -12.90
N GLY A 177 -22.70 21.08 -12.99
CA GLY A 177 -23.38 22.15 -12.24
C GLY A 177 -22.82 22.43 -10.84
N ASP A 178 -21.77 21.73 -10.41
CA ASP A 178 -21.08 22.06 -9.15
C ASP A 178 -20.37 23.43 -9.28
N PRO A 179 -20.75 24.44 -8.48
CA PRO A 179 -20.13 25.76 -8.54
C PRO A 179 -18.63 25.74 -8.21
N ASN A 180 -18.15 24.69 -7.52
CA ASN A 180 -16.76 24.56 -7.10
C ASN A 180 -15.89 23.79 -8.09
N LEU A 181 -16.43 23.25 -9.18
CA LEU A 181 -15.66 22.40 -10.09
C LEU A 181 -14.38 23.08 -10.59
N ASN A 182 -14.46 24.35 -11.01
CA ASN A 182 -13.29 25.06 -11.52
C ASN A 182 -12.20 25.25 -10.46
N VAL A 183 -12.56 25.63 -9.22
CA VAL A 183 -11.58 25.87 -8.15
C VAL A 183 -10.99 24.56 -7.64
N ILE A 184 -11.76 23.46 -7.62
CA ILE A 184 -11.24 22.12 -7.32
C ILE A 184 -10.18 21.74 -8.34
N LEU A 185 -10.46 21.91 -9.64
CA LEU A 185 -9.51 21.60 -10.70
C LEU A 185 -8.26 22.49 -10.63
N GLU A 186 -8.41 23.79 -10.42
CA GLU A 186 -7.28 24.71 -10.25
C GLU A 186 -6.39 24.33 -9.06
N THR A 187 -7.01 23.95 -7.94
CA THR A 187 -6.31 23.51 -6.73
C THR A 187 -5.54 22.21 -6.96
N LEU A 188 -6.18 21.22 -7.59
CA LEU A 188 -5.57 19.90 -7.81
C LEU A 188 -4.47 19.94 -8.89
N THR A 189 -4.69 20.70 -9.97
CA THR A 189 -3.68 20.84 -11.03
C THR A 189 -2.60 21.85 -10.69
N ASP A 190 -2.75 22.62 -9.61
CA ASP A 190 -1.81 23.67 -9.21
C ASP A 190 -1.49 24.60 -10.39
N GLY A 191 -2.54 25.12 -11.03
CA GLY A 191 -2.42 25.92 -12.25
C GLY A 191 -1.80 25.15 -13.42
N ASN A 192 -2.28 23.93 -13.67
CA ASN A 192 -1.81 23.01 -14.73
C ASN A 192 -0.35 22.52 -14.59
N ARG A 193 0.25 22.61 -13.40
CA ARG A 193 1.60 22.10 -13.11
C ARG A 193 1.62 20.65 -12.66
N ARG A 194 0.52 20.16 -12.08
CA ARG A 194 0.40 18.82 -11.47
C ARG A 194 -0.61 17.95 -12.21
N LEU A 195 -0.28 16.66 -12.32
CA LEU A 195 -1.22 15.67 -12.84
C LEU A 195 -2.34 15.46 -11.81
N THR A 196 -3.57 15.46 -12.30
CA THR A 196 -4.77 15.14 -11.54
C THR A 196 -5.48 14.00 -12.22
N LEU A 197 -6.02 13.09 -11.41
CA LEU A 197 -6.84 11.99 -11.88
C LEU A 197 -8.31 12.36 -11.71
N ALA A 198 -9.08 12.28 -12.80
CA ALA A 198 -10.52 12.33 -12.82
C ALA A 198 -11.07 10.93 -13.16
N GLN A 199 -11.96 10.41 -12.33
CA GLN A 199 -12.51 9.07 -12.47
C GLN A 199 -14.03 9.14 -12.36
N ARG A 200 -14.77 8.45 -13.24
CA ARG A 200 -16.23 8.40 -13.13
C ARG A 200 -16.64 7.95 -11.72
N PHE A 201 -17.57 8.67 -11.10
CA PHE A 201 -18.08 8.30 -9.78
C PHE A 201 -18.77 6.93 -9.80
N ILE A 202 -18.50 6.09 -8.79
CA ILE A 202 -19.07 4.76 -8.65
C ILE A 202 -20.03 4.76 -7.44
N PRO A 203 -21.36 4.70 -7.66
CA PRO A 203 -22.35 4.73 -6.56
C PRO A 203 -22.22 3.59 -5.55
N ASP A 204 -21.64 2.46 -5.97
CA ASP A 204 -21.43 1.27 -5.14
C ASP A 204 -20.46 1.50 -3.97
N ILE A 205 -19.80 2.67 -3.89
CA ILE A 205 -19.02 3.08 -2.71
C ILE A 205 -19.85 3.04 -1.41
N SER A 206 -21.18 3.20 -1.52
CA SER A 206 -22.11 3.02 -0.40
C SER A 206 -22.08 1.61 0.20
N ALA A 207 -21.75 0.59 -0.59
CA ALA A 207 -21.55 -0.79 -0.14
C ALA A 207 -20.12 -1.07 0.39
N GLY A 208 -19.24 -0.08 0.26
CA GLY A 208 -17.87 -0.08 0.76
C GLY A 208 -16.80 -0.20 -0.33
N ASP A 209 -15.65 0.40 -0.03
CA ASP A 209 -14.41 0.26 -0.80
C ASP A 209 -13.66 -1.00 -0.33
N LYS A 210 -13.67 -2.05 -1.14
CA LYS A 210 -13.10 -3.36 -0.80
C LYS A 210 -11.58 -3.31 -0.91
N ARG A 211 -10.90 -3.66 0.19
CA ARG A 211 -9.47 -3.97 0.22
C ARG A 211 -9.27 -5.47 -0.03
N ILE A 212 -8.75 -5.82 -1.20
CA ILE A 212 -8.33 -7.20 -1.53
C ILE A 212 -6.81 -7.27 -1.35
N LEU A 213 -6.32 -8.24 -0.58
CA LEU A 213 -4.89 -8.44 -0.40
C LEU A 213 -4.38 -9.51 -1.37
N LEU A 214 -3.27 -9.22 -2.04
CA LEU A 214 -2.52 -10.19 -2.83
C LEU A 214 -1.22 -10.54 -2.09
N VAL A 215 -0.95 -11.83 -1.98
CA VAL A 215 0.32 -12.39 -1.52
C VAL A 215 0.96 -13.14 -2.68
N ASP A 216 2.10 -12.65 -3.15
CA ASP A 216 2.85 -13.18 -4.29
C ASP A 216 2.00 -13.33 -5.57
N GLY A 217 1.09 -12.36 -5.78
CA GLY A 217 0.14 -12.32 -6.89
C GLY A 217 -1.12 -13.16 -6.69
N VAL A 218 -1.24 -13.90 -5.58
CA VAL A 218 -2.43 -14.71 -5.26
C VAL A 218 -3.34 -13.95 -4.31
N PRO A 219 -4.65 -13.82 -4.59
CA PRO A 219 -5.57 -13.15 -3.68
C PRO A 219 -5.84 -13.97 -2.42
N VAL A 220 -5.90 -13.30 -1.26
CA VAL A 220 -6.54 -13.85 -0.06
C VAL A 220 -8.04 -14.02 -0.33
N ASP A 221 -8.64 -15.12 0.13
CA ASP A 221 -10.05 -15.46 -0.16
C ASP A 221 -11.10 -14.50 0.39
N TYR A 222 -10.68 -13.52 1.18
CA TYR A 222 -11.51 -12.51 1.80
C TYR A 222 -10.98 -11.10 1.52
N CYS A 223 -11.89 -10.14 1.39
CA CYS A 223 -11.60 -8.71 1.35
C CYS A 223 -12.20 -8.01 2.56
N LEU A 224 -11.68 -6.82 2.88
CA LEU A 224 -12.30 -5.93 3.85
C LEU A 224 -13.05 -4.82 3.11
N ALA A 225 -14.38 -4.86 3.12
CA ALA A 225 -15.22 -3.76 2.65
C ALA A 225 -15.14 -2.61 3.66
N ARG A 226 -14.64 -1.45 3.24
CA ARG A 226 -14.50 -0.26 4.08
C ARG A 226 -15.65 0.70 3.77
N ILE A 227 -16.66 0.66 4.62
CA ILE A 227 -17.96 1.31 4.39
C ILE A 227 -17.90 2.74 4.95
N PRO A 228 -18.20 3.78 4.13
CA PRO A 228 -18.29 5.15 4.62
C PRO A 228 -19.30 5.30 5.77
N GLN A 229 -19.14 6.30 6.62
CA GLN A 229 -20.00 6.51 7.80
C GLN A 229 -20.43 7.99 7.88
N GLY A 230 -21.66 8.24 8.31
CA GLY A 230 -22.20 9.60 8.44
C GLY A 230 -22.29 10.33 7.09
N ASP A 231 -21.88 11.61 7.08
CA ASP A 231 -21.87 12.47 5.88
C ASP A 231 -20.59 12.33 5.04
N GLU A 232 -19.70 11.41 5.41
CA GLU A 232 -18.44 11.14 4.70
C GLU A 232 -18.66 10.15 3.56
N PHE A 233 -18.19 10.48 2.35
CA PHE A 233 -18.30 9.59 1.19
C PHE A 233 -17.09 8.67 1.01
N ARG A 234 -15.97 8.97 1.67
CA ARG A 234 -14.75 8.16 1.61
C ARG A 234 -14.87 6.92 2.50
N GLY A 235 -14.57 5.74 1.95
CA GLY A 235 -14.64 4.47 2.68
C GLY A 235 -13.44 4.19 3.59
N ASN A 236 -12.30 4.88 3.42
CA ASN A 236 -11.04 4.51 4.08
C ASN A 236 -11.17 4.46 5.62
N LEU A 237 -10.58 3.44 6.25
CA LEU A 237 -10.55 3.31 7.72
C LEU A 237 -9.87 4.52 8.41
N ALA A 238 -8.90 5.14 7.73
CA ALA A 238 -8.24 6.35 8.19
C ALA A 238 -9.17 7.57 8.27
N ALA A 239 -10.26 7.57 7.48
CA ALA A 239 -11.31 8.59 7.49
C ALA A 239 -12.51 8.21 8.38
N GLY A 240 -12.41 7.13 9.16
CA GLY A 240 -13.47 6.69 10.07
C GLY A 240 -14.43 5.62 9.51
N GLY A 241 -14.14 5.06 8.33
CA GLY A 241 -14.95 3.98 7.75
C GLY A 241 -15.02 2.72 8.63
N ARG A 242 -16.11 1.98 8.52
CA ARG A 242 -16.30 0.68 9.19
C ARG A 242 -15.79 -0.45 8.31
N GLY A 243 -14.89 -1.28 8.83
CA GLY A 243 -14.39 -2.46 8.13
C GLY A 243 -15.30 -3.67 8.34
N GLU A 244 -15.73 -4.31 7.25
CA GLU A 244 -16.53 -5.52 7.25
C GLU A 244 -15.88 -6.55 6.32
N GLY A 245 -15.48 -7.70 6.88
CA GLY A 245 -14.87 -8.79 6.13
C GLY A 245 -15.90 -9.50 5.26
N ARG A 246 -15.54 -9.81 4.02
CA ARG A 246 -16.41 -10.52 3.05
C ARG A 246 -15.59 -11.52 2.23
N PRO A 247 -16.15 -12.67 1.83
CA PRO A 247 -15.54 -13.50 0.80
C PRO A 247 -15.38 -12.74 -0.52
N LEU A 248 -14.34 -13.04 -1.30
CA LEU A 248 -14.19 -12.47 -2.63
C LEU A 248 -15.32 -12.94 -3.56
N SER A 249 -15.93 -11.98 -4.27
CA SER A 249 -16.86 -12.28 -5.36
C SER A 249 -16.13 -12.83 -6.60
N GLU A 250 -16.88 -13.32 -7.58
CA GLU A 250 -16.32 -13.74 -8.87
C GLU A 250 -15.60 -12.59 -9.57
N ARG A 251 -16.18 -11.38 -9.51
CA ARG A 251 -15.56 -10.18 -10.10
C ARG A 251 -14.27 -9.79 -9.39
N ASP A 252 -14.23 -9.89 -8.06
CA ASP A 252 -13.02 -9.63 -7.28
C ASP A 252 -11.88 -10.58 -7.65
N ARG A 253 -12.19 -11.87 -7.78
CA ARG A 253 -11.23 -12.90 -8.22
C ARG A 253 -10.78 -12.66 -9.65
N TRP A 254 -11.69 -12.24 -10.54
CA TRP A 254 -11.35 -11.89 -11.92
C TRP A 254 -10.37 -10.71 -11.97
N ILE A 255 -10.63 -9.62 -11.23
CA ILE A 255 -9.72 -8.47 -11.13
C ILE A 255 -8.36 -8.92 -10.60
N ALA A 256 -8.34 -9.69 -9.50
CA ALA A 256 -7.11 -10.21 -8.93
C ALA A 256 -6.33 -11.09 -9.92
N ALA A 257 -7.00 -11.88 -10.75
CA ALA A 257 -6.38 -12.69 -11.79
C ALA A 257 -5.79 -11.85 -12.95
N GLN A 258 -6.33 -10.65 -13.22
CA GLN A 258 -5.72 -9.72 -14.19
C GLN A 258 -4.46 -9.05 -13.61
N VAL A 259 -4.51 -8.65 -12.33
CA VAL A 259 -3.46 -7.83 -11.70
C VAL A 259 -2.32 -8.68 -11.13
N GLY A 260 -2.64 -9.80 -10.51
CA GLY A 260 -1.73 -10.66 -9.75
C GLY A 260 -0.48 -11.12 -10.52
N PRO A 261 -0.58 -11.62 -11.76
CA PRO A 261 0.58 -12.05 -12.54
C PRO A 261 1.60 -10.93 -12.76
N GLU A 262 1.16 -9.71 -13.03
CA GLU A 262 2.07 -8.55 -13.22
C GLU A 262 2.71 -8.13 -11.90
N MET A 263 1.96 -8.13 -10.79
CA MET A 263 2.51 -7.83 -9.46
C MET A 263 3.63 -8.82 -9.11
N ARG A 264 3.38 -10.11 -9.31
CA ARG A 264 4.37 -11.17 -9.10
C ARG A 264 5.60 -10.98 -9.98
N ARG A 265 5.41 -10.76 -11.29
CA ARG A 265 6.50 -10.54 -12.26
C ARG A 265 7.44 -9.38 -11.87
N ARG A 266 6.89 -8.38 -11.18
CA ARG A 266 7.62 -7.18 -10.75
C ARG A 266 8.19 -7.28 -9.34
N GLY A 267 8.03 -8.41 -8.65
CA GLY A 267 8.45 -8.56 -7.26
C GLY A 267 7.60 -7.76 -6.26
N MET A 268 6.36 -7.41 -6.63
CA MET A 268 5.37 -6.84 -5.72
C MET A 268 4.68 -7.99 -4.98
N ARG A 269 5.27 -8.40 -3.86
CA ARG A 269 4.88 -9.61 -3.12
C ARG A 269 3.70 -9.40 -2.17
N PHE A 270 3.52 -8.17 -1.67
CA PHE A 270 2.40 -7.85 -0.79
C PHE A 270 1.70 -6.58 -1.30
N VAL A 271 0.51 -6.74 -1.86
CA VAL A 271 -0.21 -5.69 -2.58
C VAL A 271 -1.64 -5.60 -2.06
N GLY A 272 -2.18 -4.38 -1.95
CA GLY A 272 -3.59 -4.15 -1.65
C GLY A 272 -4.31 -3.55 -2.84
N LEU A 273 -5.30 -4.26 -3.40
CA LEU A 273 -6.19 -3.71 -4.42
C LEU A 273 -7.36 -3.01 -3.73
N ASP A 274 -7.71 -1.83 -4.23
CA ASP A 274 -8.92 -1.12 -3.83
C ASP A 274 -9.96 -1.27 -4.95
N VAL A 275 -11.11 -1.84 -4.61
CA VAL A 275 -12.19 -2.19 -5.55
C VAL A 275 -13.52 -1.63 -5.05
N ILE A 276 -14.17 -0.81 -5.87
CA ILE A 276 -15.51 -0.28 -5.60
C ILE A 276 -16.47 -0.88 -6.62
N GLY A 277 -17.53 -1.54 -6.14
CA GLY A 277 -18.40 -2.34 -7.01
C GLY A 277 -17.58 -3.37 -7.78
N ASP A 278 -17.61 -3.25 -9.11
CA ASP A 278 -16.93 -4.14 -10.06
C ASP A 278 -15.64 -3.55 -10.66
N TYR A 279 -15.15 -2.44 -10.08
CA TYR A 279 -14.07 -1.64 -10.65
C TYR A 279 -12.87 -1.51 -9.72
N LEU A 280 -11.68 -1.77 -10.27
CA LEU A 280 -10.40 -1.45 -9.66
C LEU A 280 -10.18 0.07 -9.67
N THR A 281 -9.85 0.64 -8.52
CA THR A 281 -9.64 2.09 -8.37
C THR A 281 -8.19 2.46 -8.04
N GLU A 282 -7.48 1.62 -7.27
CA GLU A 282 -6.08 1.80 -6.88
C GLU A 282 -5.37 0.44 -6.66
N VAL A 283 -4.04 0.42 -6.84
CA VAL A 283 -3.15 -0.71 -6.55
C VAL A 283 -2.09 -0.25 -5.54
N ASN A 284 -2.30 -0.54 -4.27
CA ASN A 284 -1.45 -0.11 -3.17
C ASN A 284 -0.25 -1.06 -3.02
N VAL A 285 0.95 -0.59 -3.34
CA VAL A 285 2.19 -1.40 -3.32
C VAL A 285 3.15 -1.02 -2.20
N THR A 286 2.90 0.08 -1.48
CA THR A 286 3.80 0.61 -0.44
C THR A 286 3.58 -0.09 0.90
N SER A 287 2.58 0.37 1.66
CA SER A 287 2.23 -0.13 3.00
C SER A 287 0.74 -0.51 3.07
N PRO A 288 0.22 -1.42 2.21
CA PRO A 288 -1.18 -1.83 2.30
C PRO A 288 -1.47 -2.45 3.68
N THR A 289 -2.67 -2.17 4.20
CA THR A 289 -3.14 -2.63 5.51
C THR A 289 -4.41 -3.48 5.39
N CYS A 290 -5.08 -3.75 6.51
CA CYS A 290 -6.29 -4.58 6.70
C CYS A 290 -6.05 -6.05 7.07
N VAL A 291 -4.80 -6.45 7.34
CA VAL A 291 -4.49 -7.83 7.76
C VAL A 291 -5.12 -8.16 9.11
N ARG A 292 -4.94 -7.28 10.12
CA ARG A 292 -5.44 -7.54 11.48
C ARG A 292 -6.96 -7.71 11.53
N GLU A 293 -7.69 -6.87 10.80
CA GLU A 293 -9.15 -6.94 10.74
C GLU A 293 -9.64 -8.24 10.08
N LEU A 294 -8.98 -8.69 9.00
CA LEU A 294 -9.33 -9.93 8.32
C LEU A 294 -8.96 -11.16 9.13
N ASP A 295 -7.76 -11.19 9.70
CA ASP A 295 -7.30 -12.26 10.58
C ASP A 295 -8.26 -12.42 11.77
N ALA A 296 -8.69 -11.31 12.40
CA ALA A 296 -9.62 -11.35 13.53
C ALA A 296 -11.04 -11.84 13.15
N GLN A 297 -11.54 -11.48 11.96
CA GLN A 297 -12.90 -11.84 11.54
C GLN A 297 -13.01 -13.27 11.02
N PHE A 298 -11.94 -13.82 10.44
CA PHE A 298 -11.97 -15.10 9.75
C PHE A 298 -10.97 -16.13 10.31
N GLY A 299 -10.23 -15.80 11.37
CA GLY A 299 -9.23 -16.70 11.96
C GLY A 299 -8.07 -17.01 11.01
N LEU A 300 -7.69 -16.03 10.18
CA LEU A 300 -6.63 -16.18 9.18
C LEU A 300 -5.25 -15.88 9.77
N ASN A 301 -4.21 -16.18 8.99
CA ASN A 301 -2.85 -15.72 9.22
C ASN A 301 -2.24 -15.24 7.89
N ILE A 302 -2.66 -14.05 7.43
CA ILE A 302 -2.21 -13.52 6.14
C ILE A 302 -0.71 -13.20 6.17
N ALA A 303 -0.17 -12.76 7.31
CA ALA A 303 1.27 -12.60 7.48
C ALA A 303 2.01 -13.93 7.27
N GLY A 304 1.44 -15.05 7.72
CA GLY A 304 1.97 -16.38 7.49
C GLY A 304 2.08 -16.73 6.01
N LEU A 305 1.04 -16.44 5.22
CA LEU A 305 1.08 -16.63 3.76
C LEU A 305 2.23 -15.83 3.12
N LEU A 306 2.47 -14.59 3.58
CA LEU A 306 3.58 -13.78 3.09
C LEU A 306 4.93 -14.40 3.45
N PHE A 307 5.10 -14.89 4.69
CA PHE A 307 6.36 -15.52 5.09
C PHE A 307 6.60 -16.87 4.40
N ASP A 308 5.56 -17.65 4.12
CA ASP A 308 5.67 -18.86 3.31
C ASP A 308 6.23 -18.53 1.91
N ALA A 309 5.73 -17.45 1.30
CA ALA A 309 6.24 -16.97 0.02
C ALA A 309 7.68 -16.46 0.16
N ILE A 310 8.00 -15.68 1.21
CA ILE A 310 9.36 -15.17 1.48
C ILE A 310 10.37 -16.32 1.56
N GLU A 311 10.06 -17.34 2.34
CA GLU A 311 10.92 -18.50 2.57
C GLU A 311 11.07 -19.40 1.34
N ALA A 312 10.04 -19.45 0.47
CA ALA A 312 10.12 -20.16 -0.81
C ALA A 312 11.08 -19.50 -1.83
N GLY A 313 11.50 -18.25 -1.58
CA GLY A 313 12.48 -17.53 -2.38
C GLY A 313 11.87 -16.43 -3.26
N ALA A 314 12.58 -16.04 -4.32
CA ALA A 314 12.09 -15.05 -5.27
C ALA A 314 10.88 -15.60 -6.04
N ALA A 315 9.91 -14.74 -6.35
CA ALA A 315 8.78 -15.09 -7.19
C ALA A 315 9.28 -15.65 -8.54
N GLN A 316 9.01 -16.92 -8.81
CA GLN A 316 9.26 -17.56 -10.12
C GLN A 316 8.26 -17.05 -11.15
#